data_AF-A0A2K6CAP4-F1
#
_entry.id   AF-A0A2K6CAP4-F1
#
_cell.length_a   1.000
_cell.length_b   1.000
_cell.length_c   1.000
_cell.angle_alpha   90.00
_cell.angle_beta   90.00
_cell.angle_gamma   90.00
#
_symmetry.space_group_name_H-M   'P 1'
#
loop_
_entity.id
_entity.type
_entity.pdbx_description
1 polymer ?
#
loop_
_entity_poly.entity_id
_entity_poly.type
_entity_poly.pdbx_seq_one_letter_code
_entity_poly.pdbx_strand_id
1 'polypeptide(L)'
;MATALSEEELDNEDYYSLLNVRREASSEELKAAYRRLCMLYHPDKHRDPELKSQAERLFNLVHQAYEVLSDPQTRAIYDIYGKRGLEMEGWEVVERRRTPAEIREEFERLQREREERRLQQRTNPKGTISVGVDATDLFDRYDEEYEDVSGSSFPQIEINKMHISQSIEAPLTATDTAILSGSLSTQNGNGGGSINFALRRVTSAKGWGELEFGAGDLQGPLFGLKLFRNLTPRCFVTTNCALQFSSRGIRPGLTTVLARNLDKNTVGYLQWRWGIQSAMNTSIVRDTKTSHFTVALQLGIPHSFALISYQHKFQDDDQTRVKGSLKAGFFGTVVEYGAERKISRHSVLGAAVSIGVPQGVSLKVKLNRASQTYFFPIHLTDQLLPSAVFYATVGPLVVYFAMHRLIIKPYLRAQKEKELEKQRESAATDVLQKKQEAESAVSGCRGHTPHPTCCLSLGLIIVNAWYGKFVNDKSRKSEKVKVIDVTVPLQCLVKDSKLILTEASKAGLPGFYDPCVGEEKNLKVLYQFRGVLHQVMVLDSEALRIPKQSHRIDTDG
;
A
#
# COMPACT_ATOMS: atom_id res chain seq x y z
N MET A 1 44.61 -2.45 -60.13
CA MET A 1 44.75 -3.03 -58.78
C MET A 1 43.74 -2.33 -57.88
N ALA A 2 42.62 -2.98 -57.59
CA ALA A 2 41.66 -2.48 -56.62
C ALA A 2 42.26 -2.71 -55.23
N THR A 3 42.45 -1.63 -54.46
CA THR A 3 42.90 -1.66 -53.07
C THR A 3 41.93 -2.50 -52.24
N ALA A 4 42.43 -3.57 -51.62
CA ALA A 4 41.68 -4.32 -50.62
C ALA A 4 41.39 -3.38 -49.45
N LEU A 5 40.11 -3.10 -49.21
CA LEU A 5 39.65 -2.29 -48.07
C LEU A 5 40.06 -2.98 -46.77
N SER A 6 40.46 -2.18 -45.78
CA SER A 6 40.92 -2.69 -44.49
C SER A 6 39.74 -3.22 -43.65
N GLU A 7 40.00 -4.19 -42.76
CA GLU A 7 38.94 -4.85 -41.96
C GLU A 7 38.14 -3.85 -41.10
N GLU A 8 38.75 -2.73 -40.69
CA GLU A 8 38.11 -1.67 -39.90
C GLU A 8 37.18 -0.75 -40.71
N GLU A 9 37.35 -0.68 -42.04
CA GLU A 9 36.52 0.16 -42.91
C GLU A 9 35.16 -0.50 -43.18
N LEU A 10 35.14 -1.82 -43.40
CA LEU A 10 33.91 -2.60 -43.64
C LEU A 10 32.95 -2.62 -42.44
N ASP A 11 33.50 -2.62 -41.22
CA ASP A 11 32.69 -2.65 -39.99
C ASP A 11 32.11 -1.27 -39.64
N ASN A 12 32.65 -0.19 -40.20
CA ASN A 12 32.14 1.18 -40.02
C ASN A 12 31.14 1.63 -41.11
N GLU A 13 30.84 0.80 -42.11
CA GLU A 13 29.91 1.16 -43.18
C GLU A 13 28.43 1.16 -42.73
N ASP A 14 27.67 2.13 -43.27
CA ASP A 14 26.22 2.24 -43.12
C ASP A 14 25.50 1.02 -43.75
N TYR A 15 24.54 0.43 -43.04
CA TYR A 15 23.78 -0.75 -43.50
C TYR A 15 22.98 -0.50 -44.79
N TYR A 16 22.54 0.74 -45.02
CA TYR A 16 21.89 1.14 -46.28
C TYR A 16 22.86 1.11 -47.47
N SER A 17 24.10 1.57 -47.25
CA SER A 17 25.17 1.56 -48.25
C SER A 17 25.57 0.12 -48.59
N LEU A 18 25.67 -0.74 -47.58
CA LEU A 18 26.02 -2.15 -47.72
C LEU A 18 24.99 -2.96 -48.52
N LEU A 19 23.70 -2.65 -48.36
CA LEU A 19 22.62 -3.24 -49.16
C LEU A 19 22.41 -2.52 -50.51
N ASN A 20 23.13 -1.42 -50.76
CA ASN A 20 23.00 -0.56 -51.94
C ASN A 20 21.55 -0.08 -52.17
N VAL A 21 20.93 0.41 -51.10
CA VAL A 21 19.54 0.88 -51.06
C VAL A 21 19.48 2.27 -50.43
N ARG A 22 18.47 3.07 -50.81
CA ARG A 22 18.25 4.39 -50.21
C ARG A 22 17.70 4.23 -48.79
N ARG A 23 17.91 5.24 -47.94
CA ARG A 23 17.33 5.29 -46.58
C ARG A 23 15.79 5.23 -46.57
N GLU A 24 15.16 5.68 -47.64
CA GLU A 24 13.71 5.66 -47.85
C GLU A 24 13.18 4.35 -48.49
N ALA A 25 14.04 3.33 -48.66
CA ALA A 25 13.66 2.09 -49.35
C ALA A 25 12.51 1.35 -48.64
N SER A 26 11.59 0.83 -49.47
CA SER A 26 10.46 0.03 -49.00
C SER A 26 10.92 -1.36 -48.54
N SER A 27 10.09 -2.06 -47.75
CA SER A 27 10.38 -3.43 -47.31
C SER A 27 10.57 -4.41 -48.48
N GLU A 28 9.90 -4.15 -49.61
CA GLU A 28 10.02 -4.95 -50.83
C GLU A 28 11.37 -4.75 -51.51
N GLU A 29 11.84 -3.49 -51.58
CA GLU A 29 13.16 -3.14 -52.14
C GLU A 29 14.30 -3.69 -51.29
N LEU A 30 14.20 -3.62 -49.96
CA LEU A 30 15.17 -4.21 -49.03
C LEU A 30 15.29 -5.72 -49.24
N LYS A 31 14.15 -6.41 -49.37
CA LYS A 31 14.11 -7.86 -49.60
C LYS A 31 14.68 -8.23 -50.97
N ALA A 32 14.43 -7.43 -52.00
CA ALA A 32 14.97 -7.64 -53.34
C ALA A 32 16.48 -7.40 -53.41
N ALA A 33 17.01 -6.39 -52.71
CA ALA A 33 18.43 -6.12 -52.60
C ALA A 33 19.16 -7.24 -51.84
N TYR A 34 18.62 -7.65 -50.70
CA TYR A 34 19.16 -8.75 -49.89
C TYR A 34 19.29 -10.05 -50.70
N ARG A 35 18.22 -10.45 -51.40
CA ARG A 35 18.24 -11.66 -52.26
C ARG A 35 19.32 -11.61 -53.34
N ARG A 36 19.52 -10.45 -53.98
CA ARG A 36 20.55 -10.26 -55.02
C ARG A 36 21.96 -10.42 -54.45
N LEU A 37 22.23 -9.80 -53.29
CA LEU A 37 23.55 -9.86 -52.64
C LEU A 37 23.85 -11.24 -52.05
N CYS A 38 22.86 -11.92 -51.46
CA CYS A 38 23.02 -13.31 -51.00
C CYS A 38 23.37 -14.27 -52.14
N MET A 39 22.81 -14.08 -53.34
CA MET A 39 23.15 -14.91 -54.51
C MET A 39 24.57 -14.64 -55.01
N LEU A 40 25.12 -13.45 -54.78
CA LEU A 40 26.45 -13.05 -55.23
C LEU A 40 27.55 -13.54 -54.26
N TYR A 41 27.31 -13.39 -52.95
CA TYR A 41 28.27 -13.70 -51.89
C TYR A 41 28.07 -15.08 -51.24
N HIS A 42 27.31 -15.98 -51.88
CA HIS A 42 27.13 -17.33 -51.35
C HIS A 42 28.45 -18.12 -51.30
N PRO A 43 28.84 -18.73 -50.17
CA PRO A 43 30.14 -19.39 -50.00
C PRO A 43 30.35 -20.58 -50.95
N ASP A 44 29.28 -21.26 -51.38
CA ASP A 44 29.36 -22.38 -52.34
C ASP A 44 29.74 -21.97 -53.76
N LYS A 45 29.62 -20.68 -54.11
CA LYS A 45 29.95 -20.22 -55.47
C LYS A 45 31.45 -19.94 -55.66
N HIS A 46 32.22 -19.89 -54.58
CA HIS A 46 33.64 -19.53 -54.59
C HIS A 46 34.49 -20.77 -54.27
N ARG A 47 35.38 -21.15 -55.20
CA ARG A 47 36.24 -22.34 -55.07
C ARG A 47 37.57 -22.04 -54.39
N ASP A 48 38.04 -20.80 -54.47
CA ASP A 48 39.31 -20.39 -53.86
C ASP A 48 39.13 -20.12 -52.36
N PRO A 49 40.01 -20.64 -51.50
CA PRO A 49 39.86 -20.54 -50.05
C PRO A 49 39.86 -19.09 -49.52
N GLU A 50 40.63 -18.19 -50.14
CA GLU A 50 40.67 -16.77 -49.77
C GLU A 50 39.38 -16.04 -50.15
N LEU A 51 38.89 -16.24 -51.38
CA LEU A 51 37.64 -15.65 -51.87
C LEU A 51 36.42 -16.20 -51.14
N LYS A 52 36.47 -17.46 -50.73
CA LYS A 52 35.41 -18.09 -49.92
C LYS A 52 35.28 -17.44 -48.55
N SER A 53 36.40 -17.20 -47.87
CA SER A 53 36.44 -16.48 -46.58
C SER A 53 35.91 -15.04 -46.71
N GLN A 54 36.29 -14.34 -47.77
CA GLN A 54 35.79 -12.98 -48.04
C GLN A 54 34.27 -12.96 -48.34
N ALA A 55 33.79 -13.92 -49.14
CA ALA A 55 32.37 -14.05 -49.45
C ALA A 55 31.53 -14.36 -48.20
N GLU A 56 32.03 -15.22 -47.31
CA GLU A 56 31.37 -15.56 -46.04
C GLU A 56 31.24 -14.35 -45.12
N ARG A 57 32.27 -13.50 -45.01
CA ARG A 57 32.23 -12.26 -44.23
C ARG A 57 31.20 -11.26 -44.78
N LEU A 58 31.24 -11.02 -46.09
CA LEU A 58 30.30 -10.12 -46.75
C LEU A 58 28.86 -10.65 -46.64
N PHE A 59 28.67 -11.96 -46.73
CA PHE A 59 27.38 -12.60 -46.53
C PHE A 59 26.81 -12.35 -45.12
N ASN A 60 27.64 -12.50 -44.08
CA ASN A 60 27.23 -12.25 -42.70
C ASN A 60 26.88 -10.78 -42.46
N LEU A 61 27.65 -9.83 -43.00
CA LEU A 61 27.37 -8.40 -42.90
C LEU A 61 26.07 -8.02 -43.63
N VAL A 62 25.84 -8.57 -44.83
CA VAL A 62 24.60 -8.37 -45.61
C VAL A 62 23.40 -8.95 -44.85
N HIS A 63 23.57 -10.07 -44.16
CA HIS A 63 22.52 -10.67 -43.34
C HIS A 63 22.18 -9.80 -42.13
N GLN A 64 23.19 -9.33 -41.40
CA GLN A 64 23.01 -8.46 -40.24
C GLN A 64 22.35 -7.12 -40.63
N ALA A 65 22.79 -6.52 -41.74
CA ALA A 65 22.17 -5.30 -42.27
C ALA A 65 20.69 -5.49 -42.63
N TYR A 66 20.34 -6.63 -43.24
CA TYR A 66 18.95 -6.94 -43.55
C TYR A 66 18.12 -7.17 -42.28
N GLU A 67 18.64 -7.89 -41.30
CA GLU A 67 17.94 -8.13 -40.02
C GLU A 67 17.55 -6.82 -39.33
N VAL A 68 18.52 -5.91 -39.19
CA VAL A 68 18.32 -4.59 -38.58
C VAL A 68 17.37 -3.69 -39.38
N LEU A 69 17.45 -3.68 -40.72
CA LEU A 69 16.60 -2.81 -41.54
C LEU A 69 15.22 -3.41 -41.82
N SER A 70 15.03 -4.72 -41.60
CA SER A 70 13.77 -5.42 -41.90
C SER A 70 12.69 -5.17 -40.85
N ASP A 71 13.06 -5.04 -39.59
CA ASP A 71 12.13 -4.77 -38.50
C ASP A 71 11.99 -3.24 -38.28
N PRO A 72 10.77 -2.69 -38.31
CA PRO A 72 10.54 -1.26 -38.14
C PRO A 72 11.07 -0.71 -36.80
N GLN A 73 11.12 -1.51 -35.73
CA GLN A 73 11.62 -1.04 -34.43
C GLN A 73 13.14 -0.89 -34.43
N THR A 74 13.87 -1.91 -34.88
CA THR A 74 15.34 -1.87 -34.98
C THR A 74 15.82 -0.90 -36.05
N ARG A 75 15.10 -0.74 -37.17
CA ARG A 75 15.37 0.29 -38.19
C ARG A 75 15.25 1.70 -37.62
N ALA A 76 14.22 1.99 -36.83
CA ALA A 76 14.06 3.29 -36.20
C ALA A 76 15.18 3.60 -35.19
N ILE A 77 15.62 2.61 -34.42
CA ILE A 77 16.75 2.76 -33.49
C ILE A 77 18.04 3.05 -34.28
N TYR A 78 18.28 2.30 -35.36
CA TYR A 78 19.43 2.46 -36.23
C TYR A 78 19.46 3.84 -36.93
N ASP A 79 18.31 4.33 -37.40
CA ASP A 79 18.21 5.65 -38.05
C ASP A 79 18.51 6.81 -37.09
N ILE A 80 18.20 6.67 -35.79
CA ILE A 80 18.39 7.71 -34.78
C ILE A 80 19.80 7.66 -34.17
N TYR A 81 20.27 6.46 -33.81
CA TYR A 81 21.47 6.28 -32.98
C TYR A 81 22.62 5.54 -33.69
N GLY A 82 22.43 5.08 -34.93
CA GLY A 82 23.40 4.28 -35.67
C GLY A 82 23.66 2.92 -35.03
N LYS A 83 24.78 2.27 -35.38
CA LYS A 83 25.16 0.94 -34.83
C LYS A 83 25.26 0.93 -33.30
N ARG A 84 25.68 2.05 -32.69
CA ARG A 84 25.80 2.21 -31.23
C ARG A 84 24.47 2.03 -30.48
N GLY A 85 23.34 2.30 -31.14
CA GLY A 85 22.01 2.09 -30.56
C GLY A 85 21.59 0.62 -30.49
N LEU A 86 22.19 -0.24 -31.31
CA LEU A 86 21.85 -1.67 -31.39
C LEU A 86 22.62 -2.53 -30.38
N GLU A 87 23.77 -2.06 -29.90
CA GLU A 87 24.59 -2.76 -28.89
C GLU A 87 24.02 -2.66 -27.47
N MET A 88 23.17 -1.66 -27.20
CA MET A 88 22.49 -1.51 -25.90
C MET A 88 21.20 -2.33 -25.88
N GLU A 89 21.29 -3.60 -25.45
CA GLU A 89 20.12 -4.44 -25.19
C GLU A 89 19.15 -3.72 -24.23
N GLY A 90 17.91 -3.45 -24.69
CA GLY A 90 16.83 -2.89 -23.86
C GLY A 90 16.24 -1.56 -24.31
N TRP A 91 16.66 -1.00 -25.44
CA TRP A 91 15.97 0.15 -26.03
C TRP A 91 14.75 -0.30 -26.83
N GLU A 92 13.57 -0.17 -26.24
CA GLU A 92 12.30 -0.29 -26.98
C GLU A 92 11.89 1.09 -27.50
N VAL A 93 11.47 1.17 -28.76
CA VAL A 93 10.82 2.37 -29.30
C VAL A 93 9.46 2.51 -28.62
N VAL A 94 9.45 3.21 -27.49
CA VAL A 94 8.21 3.55 -26.79
C VAL A 94 7.45 4.53 -27.67
N GLU A 95 6.35 4.07 -28.28
CA GLU A 95 5.37 4.97 -28.90
C GLU A 95 5.05 6.08 -27.89
N ARG A 96 5.28 7.33 -28.29
CA ARG A 96 5.25 8.49 -27.41
C ARG A 96 3.79 8.78 -27.02
N ARG A 97 3.29 8.08 -26.00
CA ARG A 97 1.89 8.12 -25.56
C ARG A 97 1.50 9.39 -24.80
N ARG A 98 2.46 10.22 -24.38
CA ARG A 98 2.20 11.44 -23.59
C ARG A 98 2.84 12.66 -24.21
N THR A 99 2.10 13.77 -24.18
CA THR A 99 2.58 15.05 -24.67
C THR A 99 3.65 15.63 -23.73
N PRO A 100 4.60 16.45 -24.21
CA PRO A 100 5.61 17.09 -23.35
C PRO A 100 5.02 17.98 -22.24
N ALA A 101 3.80 18.49 -22.46
CA ALA A 101 3.05 19.28 -21.47
C ALA A 101 2.55 18.41 -20.31
N GLU A 102 1.93 17.26 -20.61
CA GLU A 102 1.46 16.29 -19.60
C GLU A 102 2.60 15.77 -18.71
N ILE A 103 3.78 15.54 -19.28
CA ILE A 103 4.96 15.08 -18.53
C ILE A 103 5.46 16.17 -17.57
N ARG A 104 5.43 17.44 -17.98
CA ARG A 104 5.83 18.58 -17.15
C ARG A 104 4.88 18.76 -15.98
N GLU A 105 3.58 18.69 -16.24
CA GLU A 105 2.54 18.78 -15.19
C GLU A 105 2.60 17.61 -14.21
N GLU A 106 2.82 16.39 -14.71
CA GLU A 106 3.00 15.21 -13.86
C GLU A 106 4.26 15.33 -12.99
N PHE A 107 5.37 15.82 -13.56
CA PHE A 107 6.60 16.05 -12.82
C PHE A 107 6.40 17.10 -11.71
N GLU A 108 5.76 18.22 -12.01
CA GLU A 108 5.44 19.26 -11.03
C GLU A 108 4.53 18.73 -9.90
N ARG A 109 3.54 17.90 -10.26
CA ARG A 109 2.65 17.24 -9.28
C ARG A 109 3.43 16.29 -8.37
N LEU A 110 4.32 15.46 -8.91
CA LEU A 110 5.17 14.56 -8.15
C LEU A 110 6.16 15.31 -7.23
N GLN A 111 6.67 16.46 -7.66
CA GLN A 111 7.52 17.32 -6.83
C GLN A 111 6.76 17.89 -5.64
N ARG A 112 5.57 18.48 -5.85
CA ARG A 112 4.73 19.00 -4.75
C ARG A 112 4.35 17.92 -3.74
N GLU A 113 3.96 16.74 -4.22
CA GLU A 113 3.66 15.61 -3.32
C GLU A 113 4.89 15.19 -2.48
N ARG A 114 6.08 15.17 -3.07
CA ARG A 114 7.32 14.87 -2.33
C ARG A 114 7.62 15.94 -1.29
N GLU A 115 7.44 17.21 -1.62
CA GLU A 115 7.65 18.33 -0.69
C GLU A 115 6.66 18.29 0.48
N GLU A 116 5.37 18.04 0.22
CA GLU A 116 4.36 17.87 1.27
C GLU A 116 4.65 16.68 2.18
N ARG A 117 5.01 15.51 1.63
CA ARG A 117 5.42 14.35 2.42
C ARG A 117 6.66 14.67 3.27
N ARG A 118 7.61 15.43 2.73
CA ARG A 118 8.80 15.88 3.45
C ARG A 118 8.43 16.83 4.60
N LEU A 119 7.48 17.74 4.41
CA LEU A 119 6.97 18.63 5.46
C LEU A 119 6.24 17.84 6.56
N GLN A 120 5.39 16.89 6.19
CA GLN A 120 4.69 16.01 7.15
C GLN A 120 5.67 15.12 7.95
N GLN A 121 6.81 14.73 7.37
CA GLN A 121 7.86 13.99 8.08
C GLN A 121 8.68 14.86 9.05
N ARG A 122 8.72 16.19 8.87
CA ARG A 122 9.54 17.08 9.72
C ARG A 122 8.99 17.23 11.14
N THR A 123 7.68 17.10 11.32
CA THR A 123 7.06 17.10 12.65
C THR A 123 6.00 16.00 12.68
N ASN A 124 6.31 14.88 13.31
CA ASN A 124 5.34 13.83 13.57
C ASN A 124 4.91 13.90 15.04
N PRO A 125 3.92 14.75 15.40
CA PRO A 125 3.46 14.84 16.77
C PRO A 125 2.79 13.52 17.14
N LYS A 126 3.34 12.84 18.15
CA LYS A 126 2.73 11.65 18.76
C LYS A 126 2.04 12.10 20.04
N GLY A 127 0.78 11.72 20.19
CA GLY A 127 -0.04 12.08 21.35
C GLY A 127 -0.66 10.84 21.98
N THR A 128 -0.71 10.78 23.30
CA THR A 128 -1.52 9.81 24.03
C THR A 128 -2.42 10.57 25.00
N ILE A 129 -3.72 10.37 24.88
CA ILE A 129 -4.73 10.93 25.77
C ILE A 129 -5.39 9.75 26.48
N SER A 130 -5.30 9.73 27.80
CA SER A 130 -5.90 8.71 28.64
C SER A 130 -6.90 9.34 29.60
N VAL A 131 -8.12 8.82 29.63
CA VAL A 131 -9.17 9.26 30.57
C VAL A 131 -9.66 8.02 31.30
N GLY A 132 -9.28 7.90 32.57
CA GLY A 132 -9.70 6.84 33.45
C GLY A 132 -11.05 7.15 34.06
N VAL A 133 -12.01 6.26 33.82
CA VAL A 133 -13.39 6.38 34.28
C VAL A 133 -13.60 5.38 35.39
N ASP A 134 -14.13 5.83 36.52
CA ASP A 134 -14.59 4.99 37.60
C ASP A 134 -16.09 4.78 37.46
N ALA A 135 -16.49 3.53 37.31
CA ALA A 135 -17.88 3.13 37.15
C ALA A 135 -18.26 2.08 38.22
N THR A 136 -17.55 2.08 39.34
CA THR A 136 -17.76 1.14 40.46
C THR A 136 -19.17 1.24 41.03
N ASP A 137 -19.74 2.43 41.09
CA ASP A 137 -21.11 2.70 41.55
C ASP A 137 -22.22 2.04 40.70
N LEU A 138 -21.89 1.53 39.49
CA LEU A 138 -22.84 0.75 38.69
C LEU A 138 -23.04 -0.68 39.21
N PHE A 139 -22.09 -1.22 39.97
CA PHE A 139 -22.02 -2.64 40.32
C PHE A 139 -21.88 -2.88 41.83
N ASP A 140 -21.16 -2.02 42.53
CA ASP A 140 -21.05 -2.00 44.00
C ASP A 140 -22.00 -0.91 44.51
N ARG A 141 -23.30 -1.19 44.50
CA ARG A 141 -24.21 -0.43 45.37
C ARG A 141 -23.88 -0.92 46.77
N TYR A 142 -23.18 -0.10 47.54
CA TYR A 142 -23.04 -0.36 48.97
C TYR A 142 -24.45 -0.70 49.48
N ASP A 143 -24.60 -1.87 50.10
CA ASP A 143 -25.80 -2.22 50.86
C ASP A 143 -25.91 -1.20 52.00
N GLU A 144 -26.44 -0.02 51.72
CA GLU A 144 -26.99 0.89 52.72
C GLU A 144 -28.29 0.25 53.23
N GLU A 145 -28.14 -0.84 53.98
CA GLU A 145 -29.22 -1.47 54.74
C GLU A 145 -29.62 -0.60 55.97
N TYR A 146 -29.03 0.60 56.09
CA TYR A 146 -29.34 1.61 57.11
C TYR A 146 -29.27 3.03 56.54
N GLU A 147 -30.18 3.41 55.64
CA GLU A 147 -30.82 4.74 55.63
C GLU A 147 -31.93 4.78 54.56
N ASP A 148 -33.19 4.84 55.01
CA ASP A 148 -34.37 5.17 54.21
C ASP A 148 -34.29 6.63 53.71
N VAL A 149 -33.41 6.92 52.75
CA VAL A 149 -33.49 8.14 51.95
C VAL A 149 -34.01 7.76 50.58
N SER A 150 -35.32 7.97 50.42
CA SER A 150 -36.04 7.90 49.15
C SER A 150 -35.57 9.00 48.19
N GLY A 151 -34.41 8.81 47.59
CA GLY A 151 -33.87 9.59 46.50
C GLY A 151 -33.29 8.64 45.47
N SER A 152 -33.85 8.63 44.26
CA SER A 152 -33.29 7.92 43.12
C SER A 152 -31.90 8.49 42.76
N SER A 153 -30.85 8.05 43.46
CA SER A 153 -29.48 8.38 43.10
C SER A 153 -29.14 7.58 41.84
N PHE A 154 -29.18 8.28 40.70
CA PHE A 154 -28.57 7.77 39.49
C PHE A 154 -27.09 7.48 39.79
N PRO A 155 -26.55 6.35 39.34
CA PRO A 155 -25.16 6.00 39.60
C PRO A 155 -24.23 7.08 39.07
N GLN A 156 -23.29 7.53 39.89
CA GLN A 156 -22.35 8.59 39.55
C GLN A 156 -21.08 7.98 38.94
N ILE A 157 -20.86 8.31 37.66
CA ILE A 157 -19.65 7.93 36.94
C ILE A 157 -18.63 9.05 37.14
N GLU A 158 -17.50 8.72 37.75
CA GLU A 158 -16.45 9.70 38.06
C GLU A 158 -15.24 9.57 37.15
N ILE A 159 -14.52 10.67 36.94
CA ILE A 159 -13.23 10.65 36.23
C ILE A 159 -12.12 10.58 37.28
N ASN A 160 -11.59 9.39 37.52
CA ASN A 160 -10.54 9.14 38.52
C ASN A 160 -9.18 9.75 38.09
N LYS A 161 -8.84 9.63 36.80
CA LYS A 161 -7.55 10.12 36.28
C LYS A 161 -7.60 10.63 34.85
N MET A 162 -6.83 11.65 34.54
CA MET A 162 -6.60 12.11 33.18
C MET A 162 -5.10 12.21 32.92
N HIS A 163 -4.64 11.68 31.79
CA HIS A 163 -3.23 11.69 31.43
C HIS A 163 -3.07 12.07 29.95
N ILE A 164 -2.38 13.18 29.69
CA ILE A 164 -2.04 13.63 28.34
C ILE A 164 -0.53 13.59 28.21
N SER A 165 -0.02 12.88 27.22
CA SER A 165 1.40 12.95 26.84
C SER A 165 1.54 13.28 25.37
N GLN A 166 2.34 14.27 25.03
CA GLN A 166 2.61 14.68 23.67
C GLN A 166 4.13 14.72 23.44
N SER A 167 4.58 14.22 22.30
CA SER A 167 5.99 14.28 21.89
C SER A 167 6.10 14.70 20.44
N ILE A 168 7.03 15.60 20.15
CA ILE A 168 7.36 16.09 18.82
C ILE A 168 8.84 15.76 18.57
N GLU A 169 9.10 15.03 17.50
CA GLU A 169 10.44 14.75 17.00
C GLU A 169 10.73 15.73 15.86
N ALA A 170 11.78 16.54 16.01
CA ALA A 170 12.23 17.52 15.05
C ALA A 170 13.67 17.18 14.58
N PRO A 171 13.86 16.69 13.34
CA PRO A 171 15.19 16.46 12.80
C PRO A 171 15.84 17.82 12.50
N LEU A 172 16.90 18.16 13.23
CA LEU A 172 17.65 19.42 13.06
C LEU A 172 18.67 19.29 11.92
N THR A 173 19.38 18.17 11.88
CA THR A 173 20.35 17.83 10.83
C THR A 173 20.19 16.37 10.40
N ALA A 174 20.99 15.90 9.45
CA ALA A 174 20.98 14.49 9.05
C ALA A 174 21.39 13.53 10.19
N THR A 175 22.13 14.04 11.19
CA THR A 175 22.63 13.25 12.33
C THR A 175 21.93 13.58 13.64
N ASP A 176 21.44 14.81 13.80
CA ASP A 176 20.93 15.33 15.07
C ASP A 176 19.41 15.51 15.02
N THR A 177 18.74 14.98 16.03
CA THR A 177 17.29 15.05 16.21
C THR A 177 16.98 15.59 17.60
N ALA A 178 16.17 16.65 17.67
CA ALA A 178 15.65 17.15 18.92
C ALA A 178 14.26 16.53 19.17
N ILE A 179 14.01 16.14 20.41
CA ILE A 179 12.73 15.56 20.84
C ILE A 179 12.23 16.43 21.98
N LEU A 180 11.06 17.03 21.81
CA LEU A 180 10.35 17.72 22.88
C LEU A 180 9.16 16.88 23.28
N SER A 181 9.06 16.54 24.55
CA SER A 181 7.94 15.79 25.09
C SER A 181 7.41 16.44 26.36
N GLY A 182 6.10 16.39 26.53
CA GLY A 182 5.42 16.85 27.73
C GLY A 182 4.41 15.79 28.16
N SER A 183 4.35 15.51 29.45
CA SER A 183 3.30 14.68 30.03
C SER A 183 2.64 15.42 31.19
N LEU A 184 1.32 15.37 31.24
CA LEU A 184 0.47 15.92 32.27
C LEU A 184 -0.41 14.80 32.78
N SER A 185 -0.39 14.55 34.07
CA SER A 185 -1.25 13.56 34.72
C SER A 185 -1.96 14.18 35.91
N THR A 186 -3.27 14.00 35.99
CA THR A 186 -4.08 14.31 37.17
C THR A 186 -4.67 13.01 37.69
N GLN A 187 -4.58 12.78 38.99
CA GLN A 187 -5.19 11.65 39.66
C GLN A 187 -5.76 12.12 41.00
N ASN A 188 -7.06 11.91 41.22
CA ASN A 188 -7.75 12.25 42.48
C ASN A 188 -7.45 13.69 42.94
N GLY A 189 -7.55 14.67 42.04
CA GLY A 189 -7.31 16.09 42.33
C GLY A 189 -5.85 16.52 42.38
N ASN A 190 -4.89 15.60 42.48
CA ASN A 190 -3.47 15.91 42.42
C ASN A 190 -2.97 15.87 40.98
N GLY A 191 -2.53 17.03 40.48
CA GLY A 191 -1.91 17.18 39.16
C GLY A 191 -0.39 17.17 39.24
N GLY A 192 0.25 16.61 38.22
CA GLY A 192 1.69 16.69 38.01
C GLY A 192 2.00 16.76 36.52
N GLY A 193 2.90 17.67 36.16
CA GLY A 193 3.41 17.78 34.80
C GLY A 193 4.91 17.52 34.75
N SER A 194 5.38 17.00 33.62
CA SER A 194 6.79 16.95 33.28
C SER A 194 6.99 17.35 31.82
N ILE A 195 8.09 18.07 31.58
CA ILE A 195 8.55 18.44 30.25
C ILE A 195 9.94 17.85 30.12
N ASN A 196 10.15 17.04 29.09
CA ASN A 196 11.44 16.44 28.76
C ASN A 196 11.88 16.91 27.37
N PHE A 197 13.09 17.42 27.31
CA PHE A 197 13.79 17.77 26.10
C PHE A 197 14.94 16.77 25.90
N ALA A 198 15.04 16.15 24.74
CA ALA A 198 16.11 15.23 24.42
C ALA A 198 16.83 15.61 23.12
N LEU A 199 18.15 15.53 23.13
CA LEU A 199 19.01 15.72 21.97
C LEU A 199 19.63 14.38 21.59
N ARG A 200 19.17 13.84 20.47
CA ARG A 200 19.69 12.60 19.91
C ARG A 200 20.69 12.91 18.80
N ARG A 201 21.88 12.32 18.89
CA ARG A 201 22.93 12.37 17.86
C ARG A 201 23.28 10.96 17.40
N VAL A 202 23.17 10.73 16.10
CA VAL A 202 23.67 9.51 15.46
C VAL A 202 25.18 9.65 15.32
N THR A 203 25.94 8.86 16.10
CA THR A 203 27.41 8.92 16.12
C THR A 203 28.04 7.98 15.09
N SER A 204 27.34 6.90 14.72
CA SER A 204 27.81 5.91 13.75
C SER A 204 26.62 5.20 13.11
N ALA A 205 26.83 4.54 11.96
CA ALA A 205 25.83 3.64 11.37
C ALA A 205 25.39 2.53 12.36
N LYS A 206 26.21 2.22 13.37
CA LYS A 206 25.94 1.18 14.37
C LYS A 206 25.46 1.71 15.72
N GLY A 207 25.32 3.02 15.92
CA GLY A 207 25.00 3.56 17.24
C GLY A 207 24.58 5.03 17.27
N TRP A 208 23.86 5.39 18.32
CA TRP A 208 23.44 6.75 18.59
C TRP A 208 23.43 7.03 20.10
N GLY A 209 23.61 8.28 20.47
CA GLY A 209 23.50 8.76 21.85
C GLY A 209 22.37 9.78 21.95
N GLU A 210 21.69 9.82 23.08
CA GLU A 210 20.59 10.73 23.39
C GLU A 210 20.80 11.30 24.79
N LEU A 211 20.84 12.62 24.88
CA LEU A 211 20.89 13.36 26.14
C LEU A 211 19.50 13.83 26.48
N GLU A 212 18.97 13.42 27.63
CA GLU A 212 17.63 13.75 28.11
C GLU A 212 17.72 14.76 29.26
N PHE A 213 16.93 15.83 29.17
CA PHE A 213 16.77 16.84 30.20
C PHE A 213 15.29 16.93 30.53
N GLY A 214 14.90 16.47 31.70
CA GLY A 214 13.54 16.53 32.19
C GLY A 214 13.40 17.53 33.32
N ALA A 215 12.27 18.21 33.39
CA ALA A 215 11.85 18.95 34.57
C ALA A 215 10.38 18.64 34.82
N GLY A 216 10.04 18.26 36.04
CA GLY A 216 8.65 17.99 36.40
C GLY A 216 8.37 18.17 37.89
N ASP A 217 7.12 18.50 38.19
CA ASP A 217 6.68 18.92 39.52
C ASP A 217 6.88 17.84 40.59
N LEU A 218 6.63 16.57 40.24
CA LEU A 218 6.83 15.43 41.16
C LEU A 218 8.24 14.86 41.15
N GLN A 219 8.98 15.02 40.05
CA GLN A 219 10.21 14.27 39.80
C GLN A 219 11.48 15.13 39.85
N GLY A 220 11.37 16.46 39.97
CA GLY A 220 12.52 17.36 39.94
C GLY A 220 13.26 17.32 38.59
N PRO A 221 14.42 17.99 38.48
CA PRO A 221 15.22 17.92 37.28
C PRO A 221 15.82 16.52 37.08
N LEU A 222 15.69 15.99 35.87
CA LEU A 222 16.20 14.69 35.42
C LEU A 222 17.26 14.92 34.35
N PHE A 223 18.42 14.30 34.52
CA PHE A 223 19.46 14.26 33.50
C PHE A 223 19.68 12.81 33.07
N GLY A 224 19.40 12.50 31.82
CA GLY A 224 19.54 11.17 31.25
C GLY A 224 20.59 11.14 30.15
N LEU A 225 21.36 10.06 30.09
CA LEU A 225 22.20 9.70 28.95
C LEU A 225 21.79 8.31 28.49
N LYS A 226 21.24 8.24 27.29
CA LYS A 226 20.83 7.01 26.64
C LYS A 226 21.75 6.71 25.47
N LEU A 227 22.34 5.54 25.50
CA LEU A 227 23.33 5.07 24.52
C LEU A 227 22.77 3.82 23.85
N PHE A 228 22.71 3.83 22.54
CA PHE A 228 22.36 2.66 21.72
C PHE A 228 23.55 2.24 20.88
N ARG A 229 23.87 0.94 20.91
CA ARG A 229 24.93 0.37 20.07
C ARG A 229 24.62 -1.06 19.65
N ASN A 230 24.77 -1.31 18.36
CA ASN A 230 24.80 -2.67 17.81
C ASN A 230 26.17 -3.30 18.10
N LEU A 231 26.22 -4.30 18.98
CA LEU A 231 27.43 -5.06 19.28
C LEU A 231 27.76 -6.05 18.17
N THR A 232 26.74 -6.76 17.68
CA THR A 232 26.82 -7.69 16.54
C THR A 232 25.58 -7.51 15.67
N PRO A 233 25.53 -8.05 14.43
CA PRO A 233 24.33 -7.97 13.58
C PRO A 233 23.06 -8.57 14.22
N ARG A 234 23.23 -9.43 15.24
CA ARG A 234 22.13 -10.08 15.96
C ARG A 234 21.95 -9.55 17.38
N CYS A 235 22.77 -8.62 17.86
CA CYS A 235 22.77 -8.19 19.25
C CYS A 235 22.94 -6.67 19.36
N PHE A 236 22.02 -6.03 20.06
CA PHE A 236 22.11 -4.61 20.37
C PHE A 236 21.96 -4.36 21.86
N VAL A 237 22.63 -3.32 22.33
CA VAL A 237 22.58 -2.87 23.71
C VAL A 237 22.08 -1.44 23.74
N THR A 238 21.14 -1.18 24.64
CA THR A 238 20.70 0.16 25.00
C THR A 238 20.98 0.37 26.49
N THR A 239 21.76 1.37 26.83
CA THR A 239 22.06 1.73 28.23
C THR A 239 21.53 3.13 28.48
N ASN A 240 20.66 3.29 29.46
CA ASN A 240 20.16 4.59 29.90
C ASN A 240 20.59 4.84 31.35
N CYS A 241 21.41 5.87 31.52
CA CYS A 241 21.88 6.38 32.81
C CYS A 241 21.08 7.63 33.14
N ALA A 242 20.28 7.61 34.19
CA ALA A 242 19.48 8.75 34.63
C ALA A 242 19.89 9.21 36.03
N LEU A 243 20.00 10.52 36.23
CA LEU A 243 20.20 11.18 37.51
C LEU A 243 18.98 12.04 37.79
N GLN A 244 18.23 11.68 38.83
CA GLN A 244 17.07 12.44 39.27
C GLN A 244 17.46 13.29 40.49
N PHE A 245 17.30 14.59 40.39
CA PHE A 245 17.56 15.53 41.47
C PHE A 245 16.26 15.82 42.20
N SER A 246 16.13 15.32 43.42
CA SER A 246 14.98 15.59 44.29
C SER A 246 15.43 16.37 45.52
N SER A 247 14.50 17.01 46.23
CA SER A 247 14.77 17.68 47.51
C SER A 247 15.35 16.73 48.57
N ARG A 248 15.13 15.42 48.42
CA ARG A 248 15.67 14.35 49.27
C ARG A 248 17.06 13.84 48.82
N GLY A 249 17.68 14.46 47.82
CA GLY A 249 18.99 14.10 47.28
C GLY A 249 18.97 13.58 45.84
N ILE A 250 20.14 13.17 45.37
CA ILE A 250 20.36 12.65 44.01
C ILE A 250 20.04 11.16 43.98
N ARG A 251 19.17 10.74 43.07
CA ARG A 251 18.82 9.33 42.84
C ARG A 251 19.38 8.85 41.50
N PRO A 252 20.49 8.11 41.49
CA PRO A 252 21.01 7.52 40.28
C PRO A 252 20.17 6.30 39.86
N GLY A 253 19.96 6.17 38.56
CA GLY A 253 19.33 5.03 37.92
C GLY A 253 20.13 4.59 36.69
N LEU A 254 20.30 3.28 36.53
CA LEU A 254 20.91 2.67 35.37
C LEU A 254 19.97 1.61 34.83
N THR A 255 19.59 1.72 33.56
CA THR A 255 18.81 0.69 32.88
C THR A 255 19.55 0.22 31.64
N THR A 256 19.91 -1.06 31.63
CA THR A 256 20.62 -1.70 30.53
C THR A 256 19.70 -2.72 29.89
N VAL A 257 19.46 -2.61 28.59
CA VAL A 257 18.69 -3.54 27.78
C VAL A 257 19.63 -4.19 26.78
N LEU A 258 19.84 -5.49 26.94
CA LEU A 258 20.52 -6.34 25.97
C LEU A 258 19.44 -7.08 25.18
N ALA A 259 19.42 -6.91 23.87
CA ALA A 259 18.49 -7.61 22.99
C ALA A 259 19.26 -8.45 21.98
N ARG A 260 18.83 -9.70 21.78
CA ARG A 260 19.44 -10.65 20.87
C ARG A 260 18.39 -11.31 19.97
N ASN A 261 18.60 -11.22 18.67
CA ASN A 261 17.85 -11.99 17.68
C ASN A 261 18.31 -13.44 17.76
N LEU A 262 17.45 -14.31 18.29
CA LEU A 262 17.70 -15.75 18.41
C LEU A 262 17.42 -16.45 17.07
N ASP A 263 16.31 -16.06 16.43
CA ASP A 263 15.88 -16.51 15.10
C ASP A 263 15.45 -15.30 14.24
N LYS A 264 15.04 -15.55 12.98
CA LYS A 264 14.41 -14.53 12.12
C LYS A 264 13.16 -13.90 12.74
N ASN A 265 12.43 -14.68 13.55
CA ASN A 265 11.14 -14.32 14.11
C ASN A 265 11.16 -14.22 15.65
N THR A 266 12.31 -14.46 16.29
CA THR A 266 12.41 -14.54 17.76
C THR A 266 13.48 -13.60 18.27
N VAL A 267 13.11 -12.73 19.21
CA VAL A 267 14.02 -11.81 19.90
C VAL A 267 13.94 -12.04 21.40
N GLY A 268 15.10 -12.26 22.01
CA GLY A 268 15.24 -12.28 23.46
C GLY A 268 15.67 -10.90 23.97
N TYR A 269 15.04 -10.42 25.04
CA TYR A 269 15.41 -9.21 25.75
C TYR A 269 15.80 -9.55 27.18
N LEU A 270 16.92 -8.97 27.61
CA LEU A 270 17.40 -8.99 28.97
C LEU A 270 17.52 -7.53 29.42
N GLN A 271 16.62 -7.09 30.27
CA GLN A 271 16.62 -5.74 30.84
C GLN A 271 17.02 -5.81 32.31
N TRP A 272 18.08 -5.10 32.66
CA TRP A 272 18.50 -4.90 34.05
C TRP A 272 18.29 -3.44 34.43
N ARG A 273 17.54 -3.22 35.50
CA ARG A 273 17.28 -1.90 36.09
C ARG A 273 17.93 -1.88 37.47
N TRP A 274 18.74 -0.86 37.70
CA TRP A 274 19.42 -0.55 38.95
C TRP A 274 19.08 0.88 39.36
N GLY A 275 18.90 1.13 40.65
CA GLY A 275 18.54 2.45 41.18
C GLY A 275 17.12 2.52 41.72
N ILE A 276 16.32 3.48 41.23
CA ILE A 276 14.98 3.84 41.77
C ILE A 276 14.03 2.63 41.88
N GLN A 277 14.10 1.71 40.91
CA GLN A 277 13.43 0.41 40.97
C GLN A 277 14.37 -0.67 40.43
N SER A 278 14.92 -1.48 41.33
CA SER A 278 15.81 -2.58 40.98
C SER A 278 14.99 -3.78 40.49
N ALA A 279 15.13 -4.12 39.22
CA ALA A 279 14.44 -5.24 38.60
C ALA A 279 15.23 -5.82 37.43
N MET A 280 15.13 -7.12 37.25
CA MET A 280 15.64 -7.86 36.12
C MET A 280 14.46 -8.44 35.34
N ASN A 281 14.33 -8.08 34.07
CA ASN A 281 13.28 -8.58 33.19
C ASN A 281 13.91 -9.40 32.06
N THR A 282 13.53 -10.66 32.00
CA THR A 282 13.90 -11.60 30.93
C THR A 282 12.67 -11.83 30.08
N SER A 283 12.71 -11.51 28.80
CA SER A 283 11.55 -11.74 27.92
C SER A 283 11.95 -12.29 26.56
N ILE A 284 11.10 -13.14 26.02
CA ILE A 284 11.23 -13.74 24.71
C ILE A 284 9.98 -13.36 23.92
N VAL A 285 10.18 -12.67 22.80
CA VAL A 285 9.12 -12.27 21.88
C VAL A 285 9.31 -13.05 20.59
N ARG A 286 8.27 -13.77 20.17
CA ARG A 286 8.22 -14.46 18.88
C ARG A 286 7.11 -13.84 18.05
N ASP A 287 7.50 -13.18 16.97
CA ASP A 287 6.56 -12.54 16.06
C ASP A 287 6.55 -13.24 14.70
N THR A 288 5.37 -13.70 14.29
CA THR A 288 5.12 -14.35 13.01
C THR A 288 4.03 -13.59 12.25
N LYS A 289 3.78 -13.97 10.99
CA LYS A 289 2.72 -13.38 10.19
C LYS A 289 1.33 -13.58 10.81
N THR A 290 1.11 -14.70 11.49
CA THR A 290 -0.20 -15.12 12.02
C THR A 290 -0.31 -14.97 13.54
N SER A 291 0.79 -14.97 14.28
CA SER A 291 0.76 -14.88 15.75
C SER A 291 1.92 -14.06 16.31
N HIS A 292 1.65 -13.39 17.43
CA HIS A 292 2.62 -12.68 18.24
C HIS A 292 2.56 -13.26 19.66
N PHE A 293 3.66 -13.88 20.07
CA PHE A 293 3.79 -14.56 21.36
C PHE A 293 4.86 -13.85 22.20
N THR A 294 4.58 -13.67 23.49
CA THR A 294 5.50 -13.02 24.43
C THR A 294 5.47 -13.75 25.76
N VAL A 295 6.65 -14.14 26.23
CA VAL A 295 6.87 -14.64 27.58
C VAL A 295 7.83 -13.69 28.26
N ALA A 296 7.47 -13.20 29.43
CA ALA A 296 8.33 -12.32 30.22
C ALA A 296 8.33 -12.76 31.68
N LEU A 297 9.51 -12.76 32.29
CA LEU A 297 9.72 -12.98 33.71
C LEU A 297 10.46 -11.77 34.25
N GLN A 298 9.77 -11.00 35.08
CA GLN A 298 10.34 -9.87 35.81
C GLN A 298 10.57 -10.28 37.26
N LEU A 299 11.83 -10.23 37.69
CA LEU A 299 12.27 -10.45 39.06
C LEU A 299 12.69 -9.09 39.62
N GLY A 300 11.96 -8.56 40.59
CA GLY A 300 12.24 -7.24 41.15
C GLY A 300 11.54 -7.04 42.50
N ILE A 301 12.09 -6.10 43.27
CA ILE A 301 11.54 -5.69 44.56
C ILE A 301 10.91 -4.30 44.35
N PRO A 302 9.59 -4.11 44.56
CA PRO A 302 8.65 -5.06 45.17
C PRO A 302 7.98 -6.05 44.19
N HIS A 303 7.93 -5.77 42.89
CA HIS A 303 7.09 -6.54 41.96
C HIS A 303 7.86 -7.57 41.14
N SER A 304 7.65 -8.86 41.48
CA SER A 304 8.04 -10.00 40.66
C SER A 304 6.81 -10.65 40.01
N PHE A 305 6.85 -10.86 38.69
CA PHE A 305 5.76 -11.49 37.95
C PHE A 305 6.25 -12.23 36.70
N ALA A 306 5.50 -13.26 36.31
CA ALA A 306 5.55 -13.91 35.01
C ALA A 306 4.37 -13.42 34.15
N LEU A 307 4.62 -13.18 32.87
CA LEU A 307 3.63 -12.75 31.88
C LEU A 307 3.71 -13.68 30.67
N ILE A 308 2.58 -14.24 30.29
CA ILE A 308 2.40 -14.98 29.04
C ILE A 308 1.36 -14.24 28.24
N SER A 309 1.69 -13.81 27.03
CA SER A 309 0.79 -13.10 26.13
C SER A 309 0.81 -13.75 24.75
N TYR A 310 -0.38 -14.08 24.25
CA TYR A 310 -0.60 -14.63 22.93
C TYR A 310 -1.56 -13.74 22.15
N GLN A 311 -1.17 -13.35 20.94
CA GLN A 311 -2.00 -12.55 20.05
C GLN A 311 -2.07 -13.21 18.69
N HIS A 312 -3.28 -13.51 18.23
CA HIS A 312 -3.54 -14.06 16.91
C HIS A 312 -3.90 -12.92 15.93
N LYS A 313 -3.23 -12.87 14.79
CA LYS A 313 -3.42 -11.89 13.72
C LYS A 313 -4.17 -12.56 12.56
N PHE A 314 -5.39 -12.14 12.32
CA PHE A 314 -6.18 -12.58 11.17
C PHE A 314 -5.70 -11.83 9.91
N GLN A 315 -5.60 -12.55 8.79
CA GLN A 315 -5.21 -12.00 7.48
C GLN A 315 -6.42 -11.56 6.65
N ASP A 316 -7.48 -11.09 7.31
CA ASP A 316 -8.63 -10.48 6.64
C ASP A 316 -8.32 -9.03 6.26
N ASP A 317 -9.12 -8.45 5.34
CA ASP A 317 -9.03 -7.04 4.94
C ASP A 317 -9.04 -6.06 6.13
N ASP A 318 -9.73 -6.44 7.21
CA ASP A 318 -9.89 -5.64 8.43
C ASP A 318 -8.76 -5.82 9.47
N GLN A 319 -7.75 -6.66 9.20
CA GLN A 319 -6.59 -6.91 10.05
C GLN A 319 -6.94 -7.12 11.55
N THR A 320 -7.94 -7.93 11.83
CA THR A 320 -8.39 -8.22 13.20
C THR A 320 -7.30 -8.95 14.00
N ARG A 321 -7.13 -8.57 15.26
CA ARG A 321 -6.14 -9.18 16.17
C ARG A 321 -6.82 -9.53 17.48
N VAL A 322 -6.74 -10.78 17.89
CA VAL A 322 -7.27 -11.24 19.18
C VAL A 322 -6.10 -11.45 20.12
N LYS A 323 -6.17 -10.89 21.31
CA LYS A 323 -5.12 -10.94 22.34
C LYS A 323 -5.66 -11.65 23.58
N GLY A 324 -4.87 -12.56 24.14
CA GLY A 324 -5.04 -13.13 25.46
C GLY A 324 -3.71 -13.05 26.22
N SER A 325 -3.74 -12.61 27.46
CA SER A 325 -2.56 -12.52 28.30
C SER A 325 -2.86 -12.87 29.75
N LEU A 326 -1.93 -13.60 30.36
CA LEU A 326 -1.96 -14.01 31.76
C LEU A 326 -0.71 -13.42 32.43
N LYS A 327 -0.93 -12.57 33.43
CA LYS A 327 0.11 -12.02 34.29
C LYS A 327 -0.06 -12.59 35.69
N ALA A 328 0.87 -13.42 36.13
CA ALA A 328 0.87 -14.01 37.47
C ALA A 328 2.07 -13.49 38.25
N GLY A 329 1.86 -12.85 39.38
CA GLY A 329 2.94 -12.34 40.21
C GLY A 329 2.63 -12.43 41.69
N PHE A 330 3.58 -11.96 42.50
CA PHE A 330 3.45 -11.96 43.96
C PHE A 330 2.22 -11.17 44.45
N PHE A 331 1.87 -10.10 43.72
CA PHE A 331 0.72 -9.25 44.01
C PHE A 331 -0.56 -9.70 43.30
N GLY A 332 -0.65 -10.98 42.94
CA GLY A 332 -1.86 -11.57 42.37
C GLY A 332 -1.78 -11.86 40.87
N THR A 333 -2.93 -12.28 40.34
CA THR A 333 -3.07 -12.78 38.98
C THR A 333 -4.02 -11.89 38.21
N VAL A 334 -3.63 -11.53 36.98
CA VAL A 334 -4.43 -10.72 36.06
C VAL A 334 -4.51 -11.44 34.72
N VAL A 335 -5.74 -11.76 34.33
CA VAL A 335 -6.10 -12.27 33.02
C VAL A 335 -6.61 -11.09 32.19
N GLU A 336 -6.07 -10.90 31.01
CA GLU A 336 -6.54 -9.88 30.07
C GLU A 336 -6.83 -10.54 28.73
N TYR A 337 -8.03 -10.34 28.20
CA TYR A 337 -8.40 -10.79 26.86
C TYR A 337 -9.07 -9.65 26.12
N GLY A 338 -8.87 -9.60 24.81
CA GLY A 338 -9.38 -8.50 24.00
C GLY A 338 -9.21 -8.71 22.52
N ALA A 339 -9.79 -7.79 21.76
CA ALA A 339 -9.68 -7.75 20.32
C ALA A 339 -9.37 -6.33 19.85
N GLU A 340 -8.52 -6.23 18.83
CA GLU A 340 -8.23 -5.02 18.08
C GLU A 340 -8.69 -5.22 16.64
N ARG A 341 -9.36 -4.23 16.06
CA ARG A 341 -9.82 -4.24 14.67
C ARG A 341 -9.52 -2.91 14.00
N LYS A 342 -9.06 -2.99 12.76
CA LYS A 342 -8.88 -1.80 11.92
C LYS A 342 -10.25 -1.35 11.41
N ILE A 343 -10.64 -0.11 11.69
CA ILE A 343 -11.92 0.47 11.25
C ILE A 343 -11.74 1.26 9.96
N SER A 344 -10.61 1.97 9.84
CA SER A 344 -10.29 2.82 8.69
C SER A 344 -8.81 2.71 8.35
N ARG A 345 -8.37 3.33 7.24
CA ARG A 345 -6.96 3.36 6.81
C ARG A 345 -6.02 3.83 7.93
N HIS A 346 -6.47 4.76 8.76
CA HIS A 346 -5.68 5.39 9.82
C HIS A 346 -6.23 5.14 11.24
N SER A 347 -7.24 4.27 11.41
CA SER A 347 -7.90 4.09 12.71
C SER A 347 -8.03 2.63 13.10
N VAL A 348 -7.53 2.29 14.29
CA VAL A 348 -7.60 0.96 14.91
C VAL A 348 -8.28 1.10 16.26
N LEU A 349 -9.36 0.36 16.46
CA LEU A 349 -10.09 0.30 17.73
C LEU A 349 -9.77 -1.04 18.41
N GLY A 350 -9.51 -1.00 19.71
CA GLY A 350 -9.30 -2.16 20.55
C GLY A 350 -10.16 -2.09 21.80
N ALA A 351 -10.64 -3.24 22.24
CA ALA A 351 -11.27 -3.41 23.54
C ALA A 351 -10.64 -4.62 24.22
N ALA A 352 -10.21 -4.46 25.47
CA ALA A 352 -9.66 -5.53 26.28
C ALA A 352 -10.25 -5.49 27.68
N VAL A 353 -10.68 -6.64 28.19
CA VAL A 353 -11.15 -6.80 29.55
C VAL A 353 -9.99 -7.35 30.36
N SER A 354 -9.64 -6.67 31.45
CA SER A 354 -8.71 -7.18 32.47
C SER A 354 -9.48 -7.58 33.72
N ILE A 355 -9.20 -8.79 34.19
CA ILE A 355 -9.81 -9.43 35.35
C ILE A 355 -8.66 -9.91 36.24
N GLY A 356 -8.61 -9.51 37.50
CA GLY A 356 -7.58 -10.02 38.38
C GLY A 356 -7.58 -9.44 39.77
N VAL A 357 -6.93 -10.14 40.70
CA VAL A 357 -6.73 -9.64 42.06
C VAL A 357 -5.37 -8.94 42.11
N PRO A 358 -5.25 -7.69 42.63
CA PRO A 358 -6.26 -6.87 43.31
C PRO A 358 -7.01 -5.88 42.40
N GLN A 359 -6.81 -5.92 41.07
CA GLN A 359 -7.33 -4.91 40.12
C GLN A 359 -8.82 -5.03 39.77
N GLY A 360 -9.51 -6.02 40.34
CA GLY A 360 -10.90 -6.35 40.03
C GLY A 360 -11.17 -6.55 38.54
N VAL A 361 -12.26 -5.97 38.04
CA VAL A 361 -12.70 -6.02 36.64
C VAL A 361 -12.59 -4.62 36.02
N SER A 362 -11.87 -4.53 34.91
CA SER A 362 -11.71 -3.27 34.16
C SER A 362 -11.78 -3.49 32.66
N LEU A 363 -12.48 -2.59 31.98
CA LEU A 363 -12.60 -2.54 30.53
C LEU A 363 -11.67 -1.47 29.97
N LYS A 364 -10.72 -1.85 29.13
CA LYS A 364 -9.78 -0.96 28.45
C LYS A 364 -10.22 -0.77 27.00
N VAL A 365 -10.69 0.43 26.66
CA VAL A 365 -10.98 0.81 25.27
C VAL A 365 -9.82 1.65 24.73
N LYS A 366 -9.29 1.27 23.57
CA LYS A 366 -8.15 1.92 22.92
C LYS A 366 -8.50 2.31 21.49
N LEU A 367 -8.32 3.57 21.13
CA LEU A 367 -8.49 4.06 19.75
C LEU A 367 -7.18 4.69 19.29
N ASN A 368 -6.50 4.03 18.34
CA ASN A 368 -5.34 4.60 17.68
C ASN A 368 -5.81 5.28 16.40
N ARG A 369 -5.62 6.60 16.29
CA ARG A 369 -5.90 7.38 15.08
C ARG A 369 -4.62 8.07 14.61
N ALA A 370 -4.08 7.63 13.48
CA ALA A 370 -2.80 8.10 12.94
C ALA A 370 -1.68 8.04 14.00
N SER A 371 -1.16 9.19 14.43
CA SER A 371 -0.11 9.31 15.46
C SER A 371 -0.65 9.56 16.88
N GLN A 372 -1.97 9.55 17.07
CA GLN A 372 -2.63 9.79 18.36
C GLN A 372 -3.26 8.50 18.91
N THR A 373 -3.08 8.27 20.20
CA THR A 373 -3.66 7.14 20.94
C THR A 373 -4.62 7.67 21.99
N TYR A 374 -5.89 7.30 21.90
CA TYR A 374 -6.89 7.55 22.94
C TYR A 374 -7.08 6.27 23.75
N PHE A 375 -7.01 6.38 25.08
CA PHE A 375 -7.07 5.24 25.99
C PHE A 375 -8.10 5.52 27.10
N PHE A 376 -9.13 4.70 27.19
CA PHE A 376 -10.21 4.84 28.15
C PHE A 376 -10.26 3.58 29.03
N PRO A 377 -9.46 3.51 30.11
CA PRO A 377 -9.61 2.47 31.10
C PRO A 377 -10.82 2.77 31.99
N ILE A 378 -11.85 1.95 31.87
CA ILE A 378 -13.08 1.99 32.66
C ILE A 378 -12.93 0.94 33.77
N HIS A 379 -12.85 1.40 35.01
CA HIS A 379 -12.84 0.55 36.19
C HIS A 379 -14.29 0.22 36.57
N LEU A 380 -14.63 -1.08 36.66
CA LEU A 380 -16.01 -1.51 36.90
C LEU A 380 -16.24 -1.98 38.32
N THR A 381 -15.33 -2.78 38.89
CA THR A 381 -15.45 -3.32 40.25
C THR A 381 -14.07 -3.66 40.78
N ASP A 382 -13.84 -3.50 42.09
CA ASP A 382 -12.64 -4.04 42.76
C ASP A 382 -12.75 -5.56 43.02
N GLN A 383 -13.99 -6.04 43.16
CA GLN A 383 -14.28 -7.46 43.37
C GLN A 383 -14.43 -8.22 42.04
N LEU A 384 -14.22 -9.54 42.08
CA LEU A 384 -14.40 -10.43 40.94
C LEU A 384 -15.88 -10.80 40.78
N LEU A 385 -16.68 -9.88 40.23
CA LEU A 385 -18.10 -10.09 39.97
C LEU A 385 -18.35 -10.64 38.55
N PRO A 386 -18.98 -11.82 38.38
CA PRO A 386 -19.30 -12.37 37.06
C PRO A 386 -20.19 -11.47 36.22
N SER A 387 -21.10 -10.73 36.86
CA SER A 387 -21.96 -9.74 36.21
C SER A 387 -21.14 -8.64 35.55
N ALA A 388 -20.16 -8.06 36.25
CA ALA A 388 -19.26 -7.04 35.72
C ALA A 388 -18.47 -7.59 34.51
N VAL A 389 -17.99 -8.83 34.58
CA VAL A 389 -17.31 -9.49 33.45
C VAL A 389 -18.24 -9.65 32.24
N PHE A 390 -19.50 -10.03 32.46
CA PHE A 390 -20.49 -10.16 31.38
C PHE A 390 -20.74 -8.81 30.70
N TYR A 391 -20.96 -7.74 31.44
CA TYR A 391 -21.18 -6.41 30.85
C TYR A 391 -19.91 -5.83 30.21
N ALA A 392 -18.73 -6.09 30.78
CA ALA A 392 -17.44 -5.70 30.20
C ALA A 392 -17.18 -6.35 28.84
N THR A 393 -17.73 -7.55 28.61
CA THR A 393 -17.54 -8.30 27.36
C THR A 393 -18.64 -8.03 26.34
N VAL A 394 -19.90 -8.18 26.75
CA VAL A 394 -21.05 -8.08 25.85
C VAL A 394 -21.35 -6.63 25.51
N GLY A 395 -21.23 -5.72 26.48
CA GLY A 395 -21.52 -4.30 26.30
C GLY A 395 -20.75 -3.68 25.12
N PRO A 396 -19.40 -3.74 25.11
CA PRO A 396 -18.61 -3.18 24.01
C PRO A 396 -18.91 -3.81 22.65
N LEU A 397 -19.26 -5.10 22.60
CA LEU A 397 -19.60 -5.79 21.35
C LEU A 397 -20.94 -5.29 20.78
N VAL A 398 -21.96 -5.15 21.63
CA VAL A 398 -23.28 -4.63 21.23
C VAL A 398 -23.15 -3.16 20.80
N VAL A 399 -22.46 -2.34 21.59
CA VAL A 399 -22.20 -0.93 21.27
C VAL A 399 -21.42 -0.80 19.96
N TYR A 400 -20.39 -1.62 19.76
CA TYR A 400 -19.64 -1.66 18.51
C TYR A 400 -20.52 -2.03 17.32
N PHE A 401 -21.35 -3.07 17.42
CA PHE A 401 -22.24 -3.47 16.33
C PHE A 401 -23.27 -2.38 15.99
N ALA A 402 -23.83 -1.74 17.01
CA ALA A 402 -24.76 -0.62 16.85
C ALA A 402 -24.07 0.58 16.18
N MET A 403 -22.92 1.04 16.71
CA MET A 403 -22.13 2.12 16.10
C MET A 403 -21.70 1.78 14.67
N HIS A 404 -21.30 0.53 14.42
CA HIS A 404 -20.84 0.10 13.12
C HIS A 404 -21.97 0.17 12.08
N ARG A 405 -23.17 -0.25 12.45
CA ARG A 405 -24.35 -0.23 11.56
C ARG A 405 -24.92 1.18 11.37
N LEU A 406 -25.01 1.97 12.44
CA LEU A 406 -25.70 3.27 12.44
C LEU A 406 -24.82 4.45 12.05
N ILE A 407 -23.52 4.41 12.35
CA ILE A 407 -22.62 5.57 12.17
C ILE A 407 -21.51 5.23 11.17
N ILE A 408 -20.76 4.15 11.39
CA ILE A 408 -19.55 3.86 10.61
C ILE A 408 -19.88 3.51 9.16
N LYS A 409 -20.81 2.57 8.92
CA LYS A 409 -21.20 2.17 7.55
C LYS A 409 -21.74 3.33 6.71
N PRO A 410 -22.70 4.15 7.17
CA PRO A 410 -23.16 5.28 6.35
C PRO A 410 -22.06 6.32 6.14
N TYR A 411 -21.23 6.60 7.15
CA TYR A 411 -20.10 7.52 7.00
C TYR A 411 -19.09 7.05 5.95
N LEU A 412 -18.68 5.77 5.98
CA LEU A 412 -17.74 5.20 5.01
C LEU A 412 -18.31 5.20 3.58
N ARG A 413 -19.62 4.98 3.43
CA ARG A 413 -20.30 5.05 2.13
C ARG A 413 -20.30 6.49 1.60
N ALA A 414 -20.71 7.46 2.42
CA ALA A 414 -20.68 8.87 2.06
C ALA A 414 -19.26 9.36 1.73
N GLN A 415 -18.24 8.88 2.44
CA GLN A 415 -16.84 9.22 2.15
C GLN A 415 -16.39 8.64 0.80
N LYS A 416 -16.72 7.37 0.52
CA LYS A 416 -16.43 6.76 -0.79
C LYS A 416 -17.14 7.48 -1.93
N GLU A 417 -18.38 7.93 -1.72
CA GLU A 417 -19.13 8.72 -2.69
C GLU A 417 -18.45 10.07 -2.95
N LYS A 418 -18.03 10.80 -1.91
CA LYS A 418 -17.28 12.06 -2.07
C LYS A 418 -15.94 11.86 -2.78
N GLU A 419 -15.21 10.79 -2.48
CA GLU A 419 -13.97 10.46 -3.17
C GLU A 419 -14.21 10.16 -4.65
N LEU A 420 -15.28 9.44 -4.97
CA LEU A 420 -15.71 9.16 -6.34
C LEU A 420 -16.14 10.44 -7.08
N GLU A 421 -16.86 11.33 -6.43
CA GLU A 421 -17.23 12.65 -6.98
C GLU A 421 -16.00 13.48 -7.30
N LYS A 422 -15.05 13.59 -6.37
CA LYS A 422 -13.79 14.31 -6.60
C LYS A 422 -12.99 13.71 -7.75
N GLN A 423 -12.97 12.38 -7.88
CA GLN A 423 -12.34 11.72 -9.02
C GLN A 423 -13.03 12.09 -10.34
N ARG A 424 -14.37 12.09 -10.36
CA ARG A 424 -15.16 12.50 -11.53
C ARG A 424 -14.91 13.95 -11.92
N GLU A 425 -14.86 14.86 -10.96
CA GLU A 425 -14.56 16.28 -11.21
C GLU A 425 -13.16 16.43 -11.81
N SER A 426 -12.16 15.78 -11.22
CA SER A 426 -10.78 15.85 -11.72
C SER A 426 -10.60 15.23 -13.10
N ALA A 427 -11.39 14.21 -13.44
CA ALA A 427 -11.32 13.51 -14.72
C ALA A 427 -12.27 14.07 -15.78
N ALA A 428 -13.14 15.04 -15.45
CA ALA A 428 -14.17 15.53 -16.36
C ALA A 428 -13.57 16.18 -17.62
N THR A 429 -12.47 16.94 -17.46
CA THR A 429 -11.73 17.57 -18.57
C THR A 429 -11.13 16.52 -19.50
N ASP A 430 -10.47 15.52 -18.93
CA ASP A 430 -9.79 14.46 -19.67
C ASP A 430 -10.79 13.58 -20.41
N VAL A 431 -11.93 13.29 -19.79
CA VAL A 431 -13.03 12.54 -20.41
C VAL A 431 -13.62 13.32 -21.59
N LEU A 432 -13.75 14.65 -21.47
CA LEU A 432 -14.22 15.50 -22.57
C LEU A 432 -13.25 15.48 -23.76
N GLN A 433 -11.96 15.60 -23.51
CA GLN A 433 -10.94 15.54 -24.56
C GLN A 433 -10.93 14.17 -25.24
N LYS A 434 -10.87 13.08 -24.46
CA LYS A 434 -10.89 11.71 -24.99
C LYS A 434 -12.18 11.39 -25.73
N LYS A 435 -13.30 11.99 -25.32
CA LYS A 435 -14.57 11.86 -26.05
C LYS A 435 -14.46 12.48 -27.44
N GLN A 436 -13.88 13.67 -27.58
CA GLN A 436 -13.68 14.30 -28.90
C GLN A 436 -12.71 13.48 -29.78
N GLU A 437 -11.64 12.94 -29.19
CA GLU A 437 -10.70 12.04 -29.88
C GLU A 437 -11.40 10.76 -30.35
N ALA A 438 -12.22 10.15 -29.50
CA ALA A 438 -13.00 8.97 -29.83
C ALA A 438 -14.02 9.23 -30.95
N GLU A 439 -14.75 10.35 -30.90
CA GLU A 439 -15.69 10.75 -31.96
C GLU A 439 -14.99 10.97 -33.30
N SER A 440 -13.79 11.56 -33.27
CA SER A 440 -12.94 11.74 -34.45
C SER A 440 -12.43 10.41 -35.02
N ALA A 441 -12.07 9.46 -34.16
CA ALA A 441 -11.67 8.11 -34.59
C ALA A 441 -12.86 7.32 -35.18
N VAL A 442 -14.05 7.44 -34.58
CA VAL A 442 -15.29 6.82 -35.08
C VAL A 442 -15.66 7.37 -36.46
N SER A 443 -15.56 8.69 -36.66
CA SER A 443 -15.87 9.31 -37.95
C SER A 443 -14.91 8.86 -39.06
N GLY A 444 -13.61 8.75 -38.78
CA GLY A 444 -12.63 8.17 -39.71
C GLY A 444 -12.91 6.69 -40.06
N CYS A 445 -13.34 5.90 -39.07
CA CYS A 445 -13.69 4.49 -39.25
C CYS A 445 -14.93 4.26 -40.14
N ARG A 446 -15.91 5.18 -40.10
CA ARG A 446 -17.12 5.10 -40.94
C ARG A 446 -16.81 5.19 -42.44
N GLY A 447 -15.72 5.85 -42.84
CA GLY A 447 -15.30 5.91 -44.24
C GLY A 447 -14.66 4.63 -44.77
N HIS A 448 -14.05 3.82 -43.89
CA HIS A 448 -13.34 2.58 -44.26
C HIS A 448 -14.15 1.31 -44.04
N THR A 449 -15.32 1.39 -43.39
CA THR A 449 -16.15 0.21 -43.11
C THR A 449 -16.95 -0.20 -44.34
N PRO A 450 -16.75 -1.43 -44.88
CA PRO A 450 -17.54 -1.88 -46.01
C PRO A 450 -19.02 -1.96 -45.62
N HIS A 451 -19.90 -1.51 -46.52
CA HIS A 451 -21.34 -1.62 -46.31
C HIS A 451 -21.75 -3.09 -46.10
N PRO A 452 -22.72 -3.38 -45.21
CA PRO A 452 -23.10 -4.73 -44.81
C PRO A 452 -23.59 -5.63 -45.97
N THR A 453 -23.90 -5.05 -47.13
CA THR A 453 -24.30 -5.76 -48.34
C THR A 453 -23.14 -6.39 -49.13
N CYS A 454 -21.88 -6.01 -48.89
CA CYS A 454 -20.76 -6.34 -49.79
C CYS A 454 -19.91 -7.56 -49.38
N CYS A 455 -20.04 -8.08 -48.15
CA CYS A 455 -19.27 -9.23 -47.68
C CYS A 455 -20.14 -10.49 -47.68
N LEU A 456 -19.88 -11.40 -48.62
CA LEU A 456 -20.45 -12.75 -48.72
C LEU A 456 -20.51 -13.47 -47.35
N SER A 457 -21.70 -13.47 -46.72
CA SER A 457 -22.34 -14.39 -45.73
C SER A 457 -21.56 -15.24 -44.69
N LEU A 458 -20.22 -15.28 -44.65
CA LEU A 458 -19.44 -16.28 -43.89
C LEU A 458 -18.50 -15.68 -42.81
N GLY A 459 -18.45 -14.35 -42.66
CA GLY A 459 -17.56 -13.65 -41.73
C GLY A 459 -18.15 -13.30 -40.36
N LEU A 460 -17.34 -12.68 -39.50
CA LEU A 460 -17.73 -12.13 -38.20
C LEU A 460 -18.25 -10.69 -38.36
N ILE A 461 -19.47 -10.42 -37.90
CA ILE A 461 -20.11 -9.10 -37.95
C ILE A 461 -20.55 -8.71 -36.54
N ILE A 462 -20.13 -7.55 -36.06
CA ILE A 462 -20.58 -6.99 -34.80
C ILE A 462 -21.88 -6.24 -35.06
N VAL A 463 -22.96 -6.69 -34.45
CA VAL A 463 -24.29 -6.10 -34.63
C VAL A 463 -24.43 -4.89 -33.72
N ASN A 464 -24.20 -5.09 -32.41
CA ASN A 464 -24.29 -4.05 -31.40
C ASN A 464 -23.17 -4.25 -30.37
N ALA A 465 -22.51 -3.17 -29.97
CA ALA A 465 -21.57 -3.20 -28.87
C ALA A 465 -21.69 -1.97 -27.98
N TRP A 466 -21.73 -2.20 -26.68
CA TRP A 466 -22.02 -1.19 -25.67
C TRP A 466 -20.96 -1.24 -24.58
N TYR A 467 -20.38 -0.09 -24.23
CA TYR A 467 -19.34 0.02 -23.22
C TYR A 467 -19.75 0.98 -22.10
N GLY A 468 -19.71 0.52 -20.85
CA GLY A 468 -20.05 1.35 -19.69
C GLY A 468 -20.56 0.54 -18.50
N LYS A 469 -21.25 1.22 -17.59
CA LYS A 469 -21.86 0.60 -16.42
C LYS A 469 -23.25 0.09 -16.76
N PHE A 470 -23.46 -1.23 -16.69
CA PHE A 470 -24.77 -1.84 -16.84
C PHE A 470 -25.42 -2.01 -15.48
N VAL A 471 -26.62 -1.45 -15.32
CA VAL A 471 -27.42 -1.60 -14.11
C VAL A 471 -28.21 -2.91 -14.22
N ASN A 472 -28.07 -3.79 -13.23
CA ASN A 472 -28.96 -4.95 -13.12
C ASN A 472 -30.37 -4.47 -12.74
N ASP A 473 -31.38 -5.03 -13.40
CA ASP A 473 -32.82 -4.68 -13.34
C ASP A 473 -33.44 -4.65 -11.93
N LYS A 474 -32.71 -5.06 -10.89
CA LYS A 474 -33.16 -5.10 -9.49
C LYS A 474 -33.15 -3.73 -8.78
N SER A 475 -32.71 -2.66 -9.43
CA SER A 475 -32.62 -1.33 -8.81
C SER A 475 -33.67 -0.35 -9.36
N ARG A 476 -34.73 -0.14 -8.58
CA ARG A 476 -35.90 0.73 -8.88
C ARG A 476 -35.60 2.23 -9.05
N LYS A 477 -34.34 2.66 -9.15
CA LYS A 477 -33.99 4.05 -9.43
C LYS A 477 -33.49 4.14 -10.86
N SER A 478 -34.17 4.94 -11.67
CA SER A 478 -33.78 5.34 -13.02
C SER A 478 -32.44 6.10 -12.99
N GLU A 479 -31.34 5.41 -12.70
CA GLU A 479 -30.00 5.90 -13.01
C GLU A 479 -29.87 5.97 -14.52
N LYS A 480 -29.50 7.14 -15.06
CA LYS A 480 -29.21 7.29 -16.49
C LYS A 480 -28.15 6.27 -16.86
N VAL A 481 -28.48 5.37 -17.78
CA VAL A 481 -27.55 4.36 -18.31
C VAL A 481 -26.39 5.10 -18.98
N LYS A 482 -25.23 5.13 -18.33
CA LYS A 482 -24.00 5.79 -18.82
C LYS A 482 -23.21 4.82 -19.67
N VAL A 483 -23.68 4.62 -20.90
CA VAL A 483 -23.15 3.64 -21.84
C VAL A 483 -22.85 4.32 -23.17
N ILE A 484 -21.75 3.91 -23.79
CA ILE A 484 -21.28 4.38 -25.10
C ILE A 484 -21.52 3.28 -26.12
N ASP A 485 -21.96 3.66 -27.31
CA ASP A 485 -22.00 2.76 -28.46
C ASP A 485 -20.60 2.65 -29.09
N VAL A 486 -20.04 1.45 -29.10
CA VAL A 486 -18.69 1.13 -29.59
C VAL A 486 -18.73 0.13 -30.75
N THR A 487 -19.88 0.02 -31.43
CA THR A 487 -20.11 -0.93 -32.53
C THR A 487 -19.14 -0.69 -33.70
N VAL A 488 -19.05 0.56 -34.17
CA VAL A 488 -18.21 0.91 -35.33
C VAL A 488 -16.72 0.74 -35.04
N PRO A 489 -16.16 1.26 -33.93
CA PRO A 489 -14.75 1.03 -33.59
C PRO A 489 -14.38 -0.44 -33.49
N LEU A 490 -15.22 -1.27 -32.86
CA LEU A 490 -14.94 -2.70 -32.74
C LEU A 490 -14.99 -3.41 -34.08
N GLN A 491 -15.91 -3.02 -34.98
CA GLN A 491 -15.99 -3.61 -36.31
C GLN A 491 -14.72 -3.34 -37.11
N CYS A 492 -14.09 -2.16 -36.98
CA CYS A 492 -12.81 -1.85 -37.62
C CYS A 492 -11.63 -2.65 -37.07
N LEU A 493 -11.73 -3.18 -35.85
CA LEU A 493 -10.68 -3.99 -35.23
C LEU A 493 -10.75 -5.48 -35.65
N VAL A 494 -11.80 -5.90 -36.35
CA VAL A 494 -11.94 -7.27 -36.84
C VAL A 494 -10.98 -7.52 -38.00
N LYS A 495 -10.11 -8.53 -37.86
CA LYS A 495 -9.21 -9.01 -38.91
C LYS A 495 -9.46 -10.50 -39.15
N ASP A 496 -9.54 -10.92 -40.40
CA ASP A 496 -9.70 -12.34 -40.78
C ASP A 496 -10.88 -13.06 -40.08
N SER A 497 -12.02 -12.39 -39.96
CA SER A 497 -13.22 -12.90 -39.25
C SER A 497 -12.98 -13.26 -37.76
N LYS A 498 -12.00 -12.64 -37.12
CA LYS A 498 -11.71 -12.80 -35.69
C LYS A 498 -11.48 -11.44 -35.03
N LEU A 499 -11.85 -11.34 -33.76
CA LEU A 499 -11.56 -10.19 -32.91
C LEU A 499 -10.82 -10.66 -31.67
N ILE A 500 -9.65 -10.07 -31.43
CA ILE A 500 -8.79 -10.35 -30.28
C ILE A 500 -8.49 -9.03 -29.58
N LEU A 501 -9.07 -8.84 -28.41
CA LEU A 501 -8.72 -7.76 -27.48
C LEU A 501 -7.80 -8.33 -26.40
N THR A 502 -6.69 -7.65 -26.13
CA THR A 502 -5.73 -7.98 -25.07
C THR A 502 -6.25 -7.55 -23.69
N GLU A 503 -5.55 -7.92 -22.61
CA GLU A 503 -5.91 -7.58 -21.21
C GLU A 503 -5.68 -6.10 -20.84
N ALA A 504 -5.63 -5.21 -21.84
CA ALA A 504 -5.53 -3.77 -21.62
C ALA A 504 -6.91 -3.16 -21.37
N SER A 505 -6.96 -2.02 -20.67
CA SER A 505 -8.20 -1.26 -20.51
C SER A 505 -8.78 -0.88 -21.88
N LYS A 506 -10.03 -1.26 -22.12
CA LYS A 506 -10.76 -1.01 -23.37
C LYS A 506 -11.04 0.48 -23.56
N ALA A 507 -11.02 1.26 -22.49
CA ALA A 507 -11.08 2.73 -22.57
C ALA A 507 -9.92 3.36 -23.37
N GLY A 508 -8.81 2.63 -23.58
CA GLY A 508 -7.67 3.08 -24.37
C GLY A 508 -7.72 2.70 -25.85
N LEU A 509 -8.75 1.99 -26.31
CA LEU A 509 -8.91 1.64 -27.72
C LEU A 509 -9.34 2.86 -28.55
N PRO A 510 -8.94 2.96 -29.82
CA PRO A 510 -9.38 4.04 -30.70
C PRO A 510 -10.91 4.03 -30.81
N GLY A 511 -11.56 5.16 -30.60
CA GLY A 511 -13.03 5.26 -30.57
C GLY A 511 -13.69 4.90 -29.24
N PHE A 512 -12.90 4.56 -28.21
CA PHE A 512 -13.38 4.34 -26.85
C PHE A 512 -12.98 5.52 -25.95
N TYR A 513 -13.82 5.78 -24.96
CA TYR A 513 -13.49 6.64 -23.82
C TYR A 513 -14.22 6.11 -22.58
N ASP A 514 -13.89 6.64 -21.40
CA ASP A 514 -14.47 6.22 -20.13
C ASP A 514 -15.70 7.07 -19.74
N PRO A 515 -16.94 6.52 -19.73
CA PRO A 515 -18.13 7.26 -19.32
C PRO A 515 -18.37 7.25 -17.81
N CYS A 516 -17.70 6.37 -17.05
CA CYS A 516 -17.97 6.08 -15.64
C CYS A 516 -16.67 5.95 -14.85
N VAL A 517 -15.90 7.05 -14.76
CA VAL A 517 -14.62 7.09 -14.03
C VAL A 517 -14.81 6.63 -12.58
N GLY A 518 -13.97 5.67 -12.18
CA GLY A 518 -13.95 5.11 -10.81
C GLY A 518 -15.01 4.04 -10.54
N GLU A 519 -15.86 3.69 -11.49
CA GLU A 519 -16.82 2.59 -11.38
C GLU A 519 -16.43 1.40 -12.27
N GLU A 520 -16.98 0.22 -11.95
CA GLU A 520 -16.81 -0.97 -12.78
C GLU A 520 -17.54 -0.82 -14.11
N LYS A 521 -16.81 -1.11 -15.19
CA LYS A 521 -17.27 -0.99 -16.58
C LYS A 521 -17.18 -2.33 -17.27
N ASN A 522 -18.20 -2.62 -18.05
CA ASN A 522 -18.25 -3.84 -18.85
C ASN A 522 -18.40 -3.47 -20.32
N LEU A 523 -17.96 -4.38 -21.18
CA LEU A 523 -18.22 -4.36 -22.61
C LEU A 523 -19.24 -5.46 -22.92
N LYS A 524 -20.40 -5.06 -23.45
CA LYS A 524 -21.41 -5.96 -24.00
C LYS A 524 -21.23 -6.01 -25.51
N VAL A 525 -20.98 -7.17 -26.08
CA VAL A 525 -20.88 -7.35 -27.54
C VAL A 525 -21.92 -8.36 -28.00
N LEU A 526 -22.70 -7.98 -28.99
CA LEU A 526 -23.62 -8.83 -29.72
C LEU A 526 -23.15 -8.90 -31.17
N TYR A 527 -22.84 -10.11 -31.62
CA TYR A 527 -22.21 -10.35 -32.92
C TYR A 527 -22.83 -11.55 -33.61
N GLN A 528 -22.75 -11.57 -34.93
CA GLN A 528 -23.18 -12.65 -35.78
C GLN A 528 -21.95 -13.30 -36.43
N PHE A 529 -21.88 -14.63 -36.39
CA PHE A 529 -20.83 -15.39 -37.06
C PHE A 529 -21.48 -16.52 -37.85
N ARG A 530 -21.25 -16.56 -39.17
CA ARG A 530 -21.84 -17.55 -40.09
C ARG A 530 -23.38 -17.67 -39.95
N GLY A 531 -24.06 -16.53 -39.81
CA GLY A 531 -25.52 -16.47 -39.65
C GLY A 531 -26.05 -16.65 -38.22
N VAL A 532 -25.25 -17.13 -37.27
CA VAL A 532 -25.69 -17.39 -35.88
C VAL A 532 -25.34 -16.24 -34.94
N LEU A 533 -26.31 -15.82 -34.12
CA LEU A 533 -26.16 -14.75 -33.12
C LEU A 533 -25.46 -15.23 -31.85
N HIS A 534 -24.59 -14.37 -31.34
CA HIS A 534 -23.81 -14.60 -30.13
C HIS A 534 -23.77 -13.32 -29.27
N GLN A 535 -23.75 -13.48 -27.95
CA GLN A 535 -23.65 -12.39 -26.97
C GLN A 535 -22.58 -12.70 -25.91
N VAL A 536 -21.84 -11.67 -25.52
CA VAL A 536 -20.84 -11.76 -24.44
C VAL A 536 -20.79 -10.48 -23.62
N MET A 537 -20.58 -10.63 -22.32
CA MET A 537 -20.30 -9.56 -21.35
C MET A 537 -18.89 -9.76 -20.81
N VAL A 538 -18.05 -8.73 -20.83
CA VAL A 538 -16.64 -8.83 -20.43
C VAL A 538 -16.27 -7.62 -19.56
N LEU A 539 -15.46 -7.82 -18.51
CA LEU A 539 -14.92 -6.71 -17.69
C LEU A 539 -13.93 -5.86 -18.50
N ASP A 540 -13.70 -4.60 -18.12
CA ASP A 540 -12.80 -3.68 -18.86
C ASP A 540 -11.40 -4.28 -19.15
N SER A 541 -10.75 -4.87 -18.15
CA SER A 541 -9.39 -5.42 -18.26
C SER A 541 -9.31 -6.87 -18.75
N GLU A 542 -10.45 -7.54 -18.96
CA GLU A 542 -10.47 -8.95 -19.34
C GLU A 542 -10.35 -9.10 -20.87
N ALA A 543 -9.45 -9.99 -21.31
CA ALA A 543 -9.22 -10.27 -22.74
C ALA A 543 -10.45 -10.86 -23.41
N LEU A 544 -10.70 -10.45 -24.66
CA LEU A 544 -11.84 -10.91 -25.44
C LEU A 544 -11.37 -11.55 -26.74
N ARG A 545 -11.66 -12.83 -26.93
CA ARG A 545 -11.43 -13.56 -28.18
C ARG A 545 -12.77 -14.03 -28.74
N ILE A 546 -13.11 -13.56 -29.93
CA ILE A 546 -14.35 -13.84 -30.67
C ILE A 546 -13.97 -14.33 -32.08
N PRO A 547 -14.64 -15.35 -32.64
CA PRO A 547 -15.84 -16.06 -32.15
C PRO A 547 -15.55 -17.23 -31.20
N LYS A 548 -16.46 -17.48 -30.25
CA LYS A 548 -16.47 -18.66 -29.36
C LYS A 548 -17.86 -19.29 -29.32
N GLN A 549 -17.93 -20.62 -29.30
CA GLN A 549 -19.21 -21.35 -29.21
C GLN A 549 -19.97 -21.07 -27.90
N SER A 550 -19.25 -20.80 -26.81
CA SER A 550 -19.84 -20.48 -25.50
C SER A 550 -20.69 -19.19 -25.47
N HIS A 551 -20.58 -18.35 -26.51
CA HIS A 551 -21.32 -17.09 -26.60
C HIS A 551 -22.61 -17.23 -27.41
N ARG A 552 -22.92 -18.42 -27.94
CA ARG A 552 -24.09 -18.62 -28.81
C ARG A 552 -25.38 -18.32 -28.04
N ILE A 553 -26.28 -17.58 -28.67
CA ILE A 553 -27.63 -17.37 -28.18
C ILE A 553 -28.49 -18.45 -28.82
N ASP A 554 -29.05 -19.34 -28.01
CA ASP A 554 -30.05 -20.28 -28.49
C ASP A 554 -31.34 -19.50 -28.73
N THR A 555 -31.84 -19.55 -29.97
CA THR A 555 -33.04 -18.84 -30.42
C THR A 555 -34.31 -19.69 -30.25
N ASP A 556 -34.18 -20.87 -29.66
CA ASP A 556 -35.30 -21.77 -29.35
C ASP A 556 -35.84 -21.45 -27.95
N GLY A 557 -36.73 -20.45 -27.89
CA GLY A 557 -37.46 -20.03 -26.69
C GLY A 557 -38.70 -19.24 -27.05
#